data_AF-A0A164KKF2-F1
#
_entry.id   AF-A0A164KKF2-F1
#
_cell.length_a   1.000
_cell.length_b   1.000
_cell.length_c   1.000
_cell.angle_alpha   90.00
_cell.angle_beta   90.00
_cell.angle_gamma   90.00
#
_symmetry.space_group_name_H-M   'P 1'
#
loop_
_entity.id
_entity.type
_entity.pdbx_description
1 polymer ?
#
loop_
_entity_poly.entity_id
_entity_poly.type
_entity_poly.pdbx_seq_one_letter_code
_entity_poly.pdbx_strand_id
1 'polypeptide(L)'
;MRFTLISAVAVTALITLVGCSGDDGGDTASGANADVCTQFAAAHDELTALTAAGPVDGDVDEWTAAKDSAVAKFAPLADQASGDVQSGLQALVTALPVDSLELAEPGSESGQAFVDNSAAIVSSCESDGTTVTLAEFPLQDF
;
A
#
# COMPACT_ATOMS: atom_id res chain seq x y z
N MET A 1 18.91 -50.11 25.69
CA MET A 1 18.99 -49.46 24.37
C MET A 1 17.65 -48.84 24.04
N ARG A 2 17.57 -47.51 23.99
CA ARG A 2 16.92 -46.69 22.95
C ARG A 2 16.88 -45.24 23.44
N PHE A 3 17.66 -44.43 22.73
CA PHE A 3 17.71 -42.98 22.80
C PHE A 3 16.44 -42.40 22.19
N THR A 4 15.90 -41.33 22.79
CA THR A 4 15.32 -40.22 22.01
C THR A 4 15.48 -38.92 22.79
N LEU A 5 16.43 -38.09 22.36
CA LEU A 5 16.51 -36.66 22.68
C LEU A 5 15.71 -35.92 21.60
N ILE A 6 14.85 -34.98 22.00
CA ILE A 6 14.29 -33.96 21.10
C ILE A 6 14.55 -32.61 21.74
N SER A 7 15.49 -31.87 21.14
CA SER A 7 15.78 -30.47 21.41
C SER A 7 14.58 -29.62 21.00
N ALA A 8 14.03 -28.85 21.92
CA ALA A 8 12.97 -27.87 21.63
C ALA A 8 13.51 -26.45 21.91
N VAL A 9 13.87 -25.82 20.79
CA VAL A 9 13.83 -24.39 20.43
C VAL A 9 13.55 -23.39 21.57
N ALA A 10 14.53 -22.52 21.81
CA ALA A 10 14.37 -21.31 22.59
C ALA A 10 13.37 -20.36 21.88
N VAL A 11 12.23 -20.12 22.52
CA VAL A 11 11.28 -19.07 22.13
C VAL A 11 11.82 -17.76 22.68
N THR A 12 12.43 -16.95 21.81
CA THR A 12 12.68 -15.54 22.09
C THR A 12 11.34 -14.81 22.10
N ALA A 13 10.90 -14.41 23.29
CA ALA A 13 9.75 -13.55 23.49
C ALA A 13 10.05 -12.18 22.87
N LEU A 14 9.34 -11.82 21.79
CA LEU A 14 9.31 -10.47 21.26
C LEU A 14 8.34 -9.62 22.08
N ILE A 15 9.00 -8.76 22.84
CA ILE A 15 8.64 -7.51 23.50
C ILE A 15 7.27 -6.90 23.10
N THR A 16 6.53 -6.61 24.16
CA THR A 16 5.25 -5.91 24.27
C THR A 16 5.27 -4.49 23.71
N LEU A 17 4.27 -4.15 22.89
CA LEU A 17 3.86 -2.77 22.61
C LEU A 17 3.39 -2.07 23.90
N VAL A 18 4.11 -1.03 24.33
CA VAL A 18 3.62 -0.02 25.28
C VAL A 18 4.13 1.36 24.85
N GLY A 19 3.19 2.22 24.42
CA GLY A 19 3.13 3.68 24.60
C GLY A 19 4.32 4.62 24.34
N CYS A 20 4.06 5.63 23.51
CA CYS A 20 4.22 7.07 23.78
C CYS A 20 5.61 7.64 24.19
N SER A 21 6.17 8.48 23.30
CA SER A 21 7.14 9.57 23.53
C SER A 21 8.42 9.29 24.32
N GLY A 22 9.54 9.25 23.60
CA GLY A 22 10.90 9.36 24.12
C GLY A 22 11.93 9.09 23.04
N ASP A 23 12.49 10.16 22.48
CA ASP A 23 13.64 10.19 21.58
C ASP A 23 14.85 9.50 22.22
N ASP A 24 15.49 8.56 21.51
CA ASP A 24 16.96 8.35 21.46
C ASP A 24 17.31 7.05 20.72
N GLY A 25 17.95 7.18 19.55
CA GLY A 25 19.01 6.25 19.14
C GLY A 25 18.64 5.09 18.24
N GLY A 26 18.17 5.39 17.03
CA GLY A 26 18.02 4.40 15.97
C GLY A 26 17.45 4.94 14.67
N ASP A 27 17.81 6.16 14.26
CA ASP A 27 17.43 6.73 12.97
C ASP A 27 18.01 5.89 11.84
N THR A 28 17.28 4.84 11.47
CA THR A 28 17.24 4.43 10.08
C THR A 28 16.64 5.63 9.39
N ALA A 29 17.50 6.54 8.89
CA ALA A 29 17.11 7.82 8.33
C ALA A 29 16.05 7.57 7.26
N SER A 30 14.79 7.66 7.67
CA SER A 30 13.67 7.43 6.79
C SER A 30 13.59 8.69 5.95
N GLY A 31 13.45 8.52 4.64
CA GLY A 31 13.48 9.62 3.66
C GLY A 31 12.53 10.76 4.02
N ALA A 32 12.73 11.92 3.38
CA ALA A 32 11.84 13.06 3.57
C ALA A 32 10.36 12.72 3.28
N ASN A 33 10.10 11.65 2.52
CA ASN A 33 8.78 11.17 2.17
C ASN A 33 8.34 9.90 2.92
N ALA A 34 9.02 9.48 4.00
CA ALA A 34 8.75 8.19 4.65
C ALA A 34 7.29 7.98 5.09
N ASP A 35 6.70 9.01 5.73
CA ASP A 35 5.30 8.99 6.14
C ASP A 35 4.36 8.93 4.92
N VAL A 36 4.70 9.62 3.84
CA VAL A 36 3.89 9.64 2.62
C VAL A 36 3.95 8.29 1.90
N CYS A 37 5.14 7.69 1.79
CA CYS A 37 5.34 6.36 1.22
C CYS A 37 4.58 5.29 2.00
N THR A 38 4.58 5.35 3.33
CA THR A 38 3.84 4.42 4.19
C THR A 38 2.32 4.59 4.02
N GLN A 39 1.84 5.84 3.97
CA GLN A 39 0.41 6.13 3.74
C GLN A 39 -0.02 5.71 2.33
N PHE A 40 0.84 5.89 1.32
CA PHE A 40 0.59 5.43 -0.04
C PHE A 40 0.40 3.91 -0.08
N ALA A 41 1.30 3.15 0.55
CA ALA A 41 1.18 1.69 0.62
C ALA A 41 -0.11 1.25 1.33
N ALA A 42 -0.45 1.89 2.45
CA ALA A 42 -1.70 1.59 3.15
C ALA A 42 -2.95 1.88 2.30
N ALA A 43 -3.00 3.00 1.59
CA ALA A 43 -4.11 3.36 0.71
C ALA A 43 -4.21 2.41 -0.50
N HIS A 44 -3.06 2.02 -1.08
CA HIS A 44 -2.99 1.03 -2.16
C HIS A 44 -3.54 -0.32 -1.71
N ASP A 45 -3.12 -0.81 -0.54
CA ASP A 45 -3.53 -2.10 0.00
C ASP A 45 -5.02 -2.12 0.36
N GLU A 46 -5.55 -1.02 0.87
CA GLU A 46 -6.98 -0.85 1.12
C GLU A 46 -7.80 -0.93 -0.18
N LEU A 47 -7.40 -0.19 -1.22
CA LEU A 47 -8.08 -0.24 -2.52
C LEU A 47 -7.99 -1.65 -3.15
N THR A 48 -6.84 -2.29 -3.01
CA THR A 48 -6.61 -3.68 -3.45
C THR A 48 -7.54 -4.64 -2.74
N ALA A 49 -7.65 -4.54 -1.41
CA ALA A 49 -8.52 -5.38 -0.60
C ALA A 49 -10.01 -5.17 -0.94
N LEU A 50 -10.44 -3.93 -1.10
CA LEU A 50 -11.80 -3.60 -1.55
C LEU A 50 -12.09 -4.19 -2.93
N THR A 51 -11.14 -4.06 -3.86
CA THR A 51 -11.29 -4.60 -5.21
C THR A 51 -11.36 -6.13 -5.22
N ALA A 52 -10.54 -6.80 -4.41
CA ALA A 52 -10.54 -8.26 -4.28
C ALA A 52 -11.80 -8.79 -3.57
N ALA A 53 -12.32 -8.07 -2.59
CA ALA A 53 -13.52 -8.48 -1.85
C ALA A 53 -14.78 -8.41 -2.73
N GLY A 54 -14.86 -7.42 -3.62
CA GLY A 54 -16.08 -7.11 -4.35
C GLY A 54 -17.23 -6.63 -3.43
N PRO A 55 -18.42 -6.41 -3.98
CA PRO A 55 -19.58 -5.99 -3.19
C PRO A 55 -20.04 -7.09 -2.22
N VAL A 56 -20.04 -6.77 -0.92
CA VAL A 56 -20.49 -7.67 0.15
C VAL A 56 -22.01 -7.61 0.25
N ASP A 57 -22.66 -8.75 0.46
CA ASP A 57 -24.13 -8.88 0.61
C ASP A 57 -24.97 -8.27 -0.53
N GLY A 58 -24.36 -7.98 -1.67
CA GLY A 58 -25.00 -7.35 -2.82
C GLY A 58 -25.13 -5.82 -2.74
N ASP A 59 -24.52 -5.18 -1.74
CA ASP A 59 -24.49 -3.71 -1.64
C ASP A 59 -23.37 -3.12 -2.50
N VAL A 60 -23.71 -2.88 -3.78
CA VAL A 60 -22.79 -2.31 -4.78
C VAL A 60 -22.55 -0.83 -4.52
N ASP A 61 -23.52 -0.11 -3.97
CA ASP A 61 -23.41 1.33 -3.75
C ASP A 61 -22.43 1.61 -2.60
N GLU A 62 -22.54 0.88 -1.48
CA GLU A 62 -21.60 1.00 -0.36
C GLU A 62 -20.17 0.62 -0.78
N TRP A 63 -20.02 -0.48 -1.53
CA TRP A 63 -18.72 -0.93 -2.01
C TRP A 63 -18.08 0.07 -2.99
N THR A 64 -18.86 0.63 -3.92
CA THR A 64 -18.37 1.64 -4.86
C THR A 64 -17.97 2.91 -4.12
N ALA A 65 -18.77 3.37 -3.15
CA ALA A 65 -18.43 4.52 -2.33
C ALA A 65 -17.15 4.30 -1.50
N ALA A 66 -16.94 3.09 -0.98
CA ALA A 66 -15.70 2.73 -0.28
C ALA A 66 -14.49 2.76 -1.23
N LYS A 67 -14.62 2.23 -2.46
CA LYS A 67 -13.56 2.31 -3.48
C LYS A 67 -13.23 3.74 -3.85
N ASP A 68 -14.24 4.58 -4.11
CA ASP A 68 -14.05 5.99 -4.43
C ASP A 68 -13.37 6.74 -3.28
N SER A 69 -13.76 6.42 -2.03
CA SER A 69 -13.09 6.97 -0.86
C SER A 69 -11.64 6.52 -0.73
N ALA A 70 -11.30 5.28 -1.10
CA ALA A 70 -9.92 4.80 -1.11
C ALA A 70 -9.09 5.48 -2.21
N VAL A 71 -9.64 5.62 -3.42
CA VAL A 71 -9.03 6.36 -4.54
C VAL A 71 -8.76 7.83 -4.15
N ALA A 72 -9.70 8.48 -3.45
CA ALA A 72 -9.54 9.87 -3.03
C ALA A 72 -8.37 10.09 -2.04
N LYS A 73 -7.87 9.04 -1.38
CA LYS A 73 -6.73 9.14 -0.43
C LYS A 73 -5.40 9.45 -1.13
N PHE A 74 -5.26 9.15 -2.43
CA PHE A 74 -3.99 9.39 -3.14
C PHE A 74 -3.72 10.87 -3.41
N ALA A 75 -4.75 11.66 -3.73
CA ALA A 75 -4.62 13.08 -4.05
C ALA A 75 -3.87 13.91 -2.98
N PRO A 76 -4.28 13.90 -1.69
CA PRO A 76 -3.58 14.68 -0.67
C PRO A 76 -2.15 14.21 -0.39
N LEU A 77 -1.77 12.99 -0.77
CA LEU A 77 -0.40 12.51 -0.59
C LEU A 77 0.58 13.22 -1.53
N ALA A 78 0.14 13.55 -2.74
CA ALA A 78 0.94 14.31 -3.70
C ALA A 78 1.30 15.72 -3.20
N ASP A 79 0.41 16.34 -2.43
CA ASP A 79 0.64 17.67 -1.83
C ASP A 79 1.61 17.62 -0.64
N GLN A 80 1.72 16.46 0.02
CA GLN A 80 2.58 16.24 1.18
C GLN A 80 3.97 15.74 0.82
N ALA A 81 4.11 15.05 -0.32
CA ALA A 81 5.38 14.57 -0.84
C ALA A 81 6.22 15.69 -1.45
N SER A 82 7.48 15.36 -1.73
CA SER A 82 8.39 16.18 -2.52
C SER A 82 9.18 15.33 -3.53
N GLY A 83 9.76 15.99 -4.53
CA GLY A 83 10.67 15.35 -5.49
C GLY A 83 9.99 14.29 -6.37
N ASP A 84 10.66 13.15 -6.54
CA ASP A 84 10.19 12.08 -7.44
C ASP A 84 8.95 11.38 -6.88
N VAL A 85 8.84 11.23 -5.55
CA VAL A 85 7.64 10.66 -4.90
C VAL A 85 6.41 11.53 -5.18
N GLN A 86 6.55 12.85 -5.07
CA GLN A 86 5.47 13.79 -5.42
C GLN A 86 5.08 13.67 -6.90
N SER A 87 6.07 13.66 -7.79
CA SER A 87 5.82 13.57 -9.23
C SER A 87 5.10 12.27 -9.61
N GLY A 88 5.51 11.15 -8.99
CA GLY A 88 4.86 9.85 -9.16
C GLY A 88 3.42 9.83 -8.64
N LEU A 89 3.17 10.39 -7.45
CA LEU A 89 1.82 10.50 -6.90
C LEU A 89 0.90 11.39 -7.76
N GLN A 90 1.41 12.48 -8.31
CA GLN A 90 0.65 13.32 -9.25
C GLN A 90 0.31 12.58 -10.54
N ALA A 91 1.25 11.80 -11.08
CA ALA A 91 1.04 10.96 -12.26
C ALA A 91 -0.01 9.89 -12.00
N LEU A 92 0.08 9.19 -10.85
CA LEU A 92 -0.93 8.22 -10.40
C LEU A 92 -2.31 8.88 -10.34
N VAL A 93 -2.45 9.99 -9.60
CA VAL A 93 -3.74 10.69 -9.43
C VAL A 93 -4.34 11.14 -10.76
N THR A 94 -3.50 11.56 -11.70
CA THR A 94 -3.94 11.96 -13.05
C THR A 94 -4.39 10.78 -13.90
N ALA A 95 -3.79 9.60 -13.69
CA ALA A 95 -4.11 8.37 -14.41
C ALA A 95 -5.32 7.61 -13.82
N LEU A 96 -5.78 7.97 -12.61
CA LEU A 96 -6.95 7.36 -12.01
C LEU A 96 -8.20 7.66 -12.87
N PRO A 97 -9.01 6.64 -13.17
CA PRO A 97 -10.26 6.83 -13.89
C PRO A 97 -11.26 7.61 -13.02
N VAL A 98 -12.25 8.24 -13.68
CA VAL A 98 -13.35 8.90 -12.98
C VAL A 98 -14.21 7.87 -12.24
N ASP A 99 -14.40 6.70 -12.85
CA ASP A 99 -15.08 5.56 -12.25
C ASP A 99 -14.05 4.55 -11.72
N SER A 100 -14.02 4.35 -10.40
CA SER A 100 -13.08 3.44 -9.74
C SER A 100 -13.33 1.96 -10.06
N LEU A 101 -14.48 1.63 -10.67
CA LEU A 101 -14.78 0.28 -11.16
C LEU A 101 -13.94 -0.08 -12.38
N GLU A 102 -13.60 0.91 -13.22
CA GLU A 102 -12.78 0.71 -14.42
C GLU A 102 -11.41 0.10 -14.10
N LEU A 103 -10.86 0.36 -12.91
CA LEU A 103 -9.55 -0.17 -12.49
C LEU A 103 -9.46 -1.70 -12.51
N ALA A 104 -10.59 -2.40 -12.30
CA ALA A 104 -10.61 -3.85 -12.14
C ALA A 104 -11.36 -4.58 -13.27
N GLU A 105 -11.75 -3.85 -14.32
CA GLU A 105 -12.37 -4.46 -15.50
C GLU A 105 -11.40 -5.41 -16.23
N PRO A 106 -11.90 -6.48 -16.87
CA PRO A 106 -11.07 -7.35 -17.71
C PRO A 106 -10.29 -6.57 -18.75
N GLY A 107 -8.96 -6.68 -18.69
CA GLY A 107 -8.07 -5.95 -19.59
C GLY A 107 -8.02 -4.44 -19.42
N SER A 108 -8.31 -3.95 -18.22
CA SER A 108 -8.31 -2.52 -17.91
C SER A 108 -6.96 -1.85 -18.16
N GLU A 109 -6.93 -0.91 -19.10
CA GLU A 109 -5.78 -0.03 -19.32
C GLU A 109 -5.53 0.88 -18.11
N SER A 110 -6.59 1.33 -17.43
CA SER A 110 -6.48 2.17 -16.23
C SER A 110 -5.99 1.36 -15.02
N GLY A 111 -6.38 0.09 -14.91
CA GLY A 111 -5.85 -0.85 -13.93
C GLY A 111 -4.36 -1.12 -14.13
N GLN A 112 -3.93 -1.37 -15.38
CA GLN A 112 -2.51 -1.53 -15.68
C GLN A 112 -1.73 -0.25 -15.37
N ALA A 113 -2.25 0.92 -15.76
CA ALA A 113 -1.63 2.20 -15.43
C ALA A 113 -1.52 2.43 -13.91
N PHE A 114 -2.53 2.01 -13.13
CA PHE A 114 -2.47 2.08 -11.67
C PHE A 114 -1.33 1.23 -11.10
N VAL A 115 -1.16 0.00 -11.58
CA VAL A 115 -0.06 -0.89 -11.16
C VAL A 115 1.30 -0.30 -11.55
N ASP A 116 1.45 0.18 -12.79
CA ASP A 116 2.71 0.72 -13.31
C ASP A 116 3.13 1.98 -12.55
N ASN A 117 2.20 2.92 -12.32
CA ASN A 117 2.46 4.12 -11.52
C ASN A 117 2.79 3.76 -10.08
N SER A 118 2.11 2.77 -9.49
CA SER A 118 2.37 2.33 -8.13
C SER A 118 3.77 1.74 -7.97
N ALA A 119 4.23 0.91 -8.92
CA ALA A 119 5.60 0.39 -8.94
C ALA A 119 6.66 1.49 -9.09
N ALA A 120 6.38 2.52 -9.90
CA ALA A 120 7.25 3.69 -10.02
C ALA A 120 7.37 4.46 -8.70
N ILE A 121 6.25 4.68 -7.98
CA ILE A 121 6.24 5.33 -6.67
C ILE A 121 7.03 4.51 -5.64
N VAL A 122 6.87 3.19 -5.61
CA VAL A 122 7.69 2.31 -4.74
C VAL A 122 9.17 2.50 -5.01
N SER A 123 9.58 2.53 -6.28
CA SER A 123 10.98 2.75 -6.67
C SER A 123 11.50 4.13 -6.22
N SER A 124 10.65 5.17 -6.29
CA SER A 124 10.97 6.51 -5.78
C SER A 124 11.08 6.53 -4.25
N CYS A 125 10.18 5.83 -3.54
CA CYS A 125 10.23 5.68 -2.08
C CYS A 125 11.51 4.97 -1.63
N GLU A 126 11.90 3.88 -2.30
CA GLU A 126 13.15 3.17 -2.03
C GLU A 126 14.37 4.04 -2.27
N SER A 127 14.35 4.84 -3.36
CA SER A 127 15.42 5.79 -3.67
C SER A 127 15.54 6.91 -2.62
N ASP A 128 14.42 7.27 -1.98
CA ASP A 128 14.38 8.20 -0.85
C ASP A 128 14.74 7.52 0.49
N GLY A 129 15.00 6.21 0.51
CA GLY A 129 15.39 5.45 1.70
C GLY A 129 14.22 4.84 2.48
N THR A 130 13.03 4.77 1.88
CA THR A 130 11.83 4.16 2.47
C THR A 130 11.38 2.95 1.66
N THR A 131 11.62 1.74 2.18
CA THR A 131 11.11 0.51 1.57
C THR A 131 9.66 0.29 1.96
N VAL A 132 8.79 0.12 0.95
CA VAL A 132 7.39 -0.25 1.12
C VAL A 132 7.05 -1.44 0.23
N THR A 133 6.11 -2.26 0.68
CA THR A 133 5.56 -3.37 -0.11
C THR A 133 4.09 -3.11 -0.38
N LEU A 134 3.66 -3.39 -1.61
CA LEU A 134 2.26 -3.26 -2.00
C LEU A 134 1.63 -4.65 -2.12
N ALA A 135 0.37 -4.77 -1.73
CA ALA A 135 -0.47 -5.89 -2.08
C ALA A 135 -0.61 -5.99 -3.61
N GLU A 136 -0.74 -7.20 -4.14
CA GLU A 136 -0.93 -7.40 -5.57
C GLU A 136 -2.35 -6.96 -5.98
N PHE A 137 -2.44 -5.97 -6.87
CA PHE A 137 -3.72 -5.50 -7.38
C PHE A 137 -4.35 -6.56 -8.29
N PRO A 138 -5.62 -6.96 -8.08
CA PRO A 138 -6.23 -8.09 -8.79
C PRO A 138 -6.68 -7.69 -10.20
N LEU A 139 -5.72 -7.51 -11.11
CA LEU A 139 -6.02 -7.34 -12.53
C LEU A 139 -6.70 -8.61 -13.08
N GLN A 140 -7.75 -8.40 -13.86
CA GLN A 140 -8.46 -9.49 -14.53
C GLN A 140 -7.88 -9.66 -15.93
N ASP A 141 -7.16 -10.77 -16.13
CA ASP A 141 -6.71 -11.19 -17.46
C ASP A 141 -7.91 -11.58 -18.35
N PHE A 142 -7.73 -11.46 -19.67
CA PHE A 142 -8.73 -11.82 -20.68
C PHE A 142 -8.95 -13.33 -20.85
#